data_AF-A0A7H0K203-F1
#
_entry.id   AF-A0A7H0K203-F1
#
_cell.length_a   1.000
_cell.length_b   1.000
_cell.length_c   1.000
_cell.angle_alpha   90.00
_cell.angle_beta   90.00
_cell.angle_gamma   90.00
#
_symmetry.space_group_name_H-M   'P 1'
#
loop_
_entity.id
_entity.type
_entity.pdbx_description
1 polymer ?
#
loop_
_entity_poly.entity_id
_entity_poly.type
_entity_poly.pdbx_seq_one_letter_code
_entity_poly.pdbx_strand_id
1 'polypeptide(L)' 'MEQPVVVTDRGEPSHVLLSIDAYRRLSGKDSGWVASIQMPEDDIDFDPPRVGFAPRSVDF' A
#
# COMPACT_ATOMS: atom_id res chain seq x y z
N MET A 1 15.52 14.34 -21.43
CA MET A 1 15.24 13.02 -20.86
C MET A 1 16.18 12.86 -19.68
N GLU A 2 15.66 12.92 -18.46
CA GLU A 2 16.46 12.67 -17.26
C GLU A 2 16.76 11.18 -17.20
N GLN A 3 18.05 10.82 -17.17
CA GLN A 3 18.46 9.42 -17.09
C GLN A 3 18.58 8.98 -15.63
N PRO A 4 18.23 7.71 -15.31
CA PRO A 4 18.42 7.15 -13.97
C PRO A 4 19.88 7.26 -13.52
N VAL A 5 20.09 7.60 -12.25
CA VAL A 5 21.43 7.58 -11.66
C VAL A 5 21.61 6.26 -10.93
N VAL A 6 22.63 5.49 -11.30
CA VAL A 6 22.99 4.25 -10.61
C VAL A 6 23.97 4.59 -9.48
N VAL A 7 23.63 4.20 -8.27
CA VAL A 7 24.50 4.28 -7.10
C VAL A 7 25.17 2.93 -6.91
N THR A 8 26.50 2.94 -6.82
CA THR A 8 27.31 1.74 -6.63
C THR A 8 27.87 1.66 -5.21
N ASP A 9 28.05 0.44 -4.71
CA ASP A 9 28.87 0.14 -3.54
C ASP A 9 30.09 -0.66 -4.01
N ARG A 10 31.29 -0.11 -3.85
CA ARG A 10 32.57 -0.72 -4.27
C ARG A 10 32.62 -1.18 -5.74
N GLY A 11 31.93 -0.46 -6.62
CA GLY A 11 31.89 -0.77 -8.06
C GLY A 11 30.73 -1.65 -8.48
N GLU A 12 29.96 -2.22 -7.53
CA GLU A 12 28.77 -3.00 -7.81
C GLU A 12 27.50 -2.14 -7.71
N PRO A 13 26.59 -2.17 -8.70
CA PRO A 13 25.30 -1.50 -8.60
C PRO A 13 24.51 -1.96 -7.37
N SER A 14 24.10 -1.01 -6.52
CA SER A 14 23.36 -1.32 -5.29
C SER A 14 21.99 -0.63 -5.25
N HIS A 15 21.88 0.59 -5.79
CA HIS A 15 20.63 1.36 -5.81
C HIS A 15 20.49 2.17 -7.10
N VAL A 16 19.27 2.63 -7.41
CA VAL A 16 18.98 3.52 -8.54
C VAL A 16 18.14 4.70 -8.05
N LEU A 17 18.57 5.91 -8.38
CA LEU A 17 17.79 7.13 -8.15
C LEU A 17 16.97 7.45 -9.41
N LEU A 18 15.67 7.64 -9.23
CA LEU A 18 14.70 7.98 -10.27
C LEU A 18 13.91 9.22 -9.85
N SER A 19 13.37 9.96 -10.82
CA SER A 19 12.28 10.90 -10.51
C SER A 19 11.08 10.14 -9.95
N ILE A 20 10.30 10.80 -9.09
CA ILE A 20 9.13 10.17 -8.47
C ILE A 20 8.12 9.67 -9.51
N ASP A 21 7.99 10.37 -10.65
CA ASP A 21 7.10 9.99 -11.74
C ASP A 21 7.60 8.74 -12.48
N ALA A 22 8.91 8.64 -12.73
CA ALA A 22 9.51 7.45 -13.33
C ALA A 22 9.38 6.24 -12.40
N TYR A 23 9.60 6.43 -11.10
CA TYR A 23 9.37 5.40 -10.08
C TYR A 23 7.93 4.91 -10.11
N ARG A 24 6.94 5.80 -9.99
CA ARG A 24 5.50 5.46 -9.99
C ARG A 24 5.06 4.69 -11.24
N ARG A 25 5.65 4.98 -12.39
CA ARG A 25 5.34 4.28 -13.64
C ARG A 25 5.91 2.85 -13.66
N LEU A 26 7.06 2.64 -13.02
CA LEU A 26 7.75 1.35 -12.86
C LEU A 26 7.14 0.48 -11.76
N SER A 27 6.77 1.06 -10.62
CA SER A 27 6.16 0.34 -9.49
C SER A 27 4.71 -0.11 -9.74
N GLY A 28 4.13 0.29 -10.87
CA GLY A 28 2.74 0.01 -11.21
C GLY A 28 1.78 0.93 -10.46
N LYS A 29 0.52 1.00 -10.92
CA LYS A 29 -0.54 1.53 -10.06
C LYS A 29 -0.72 0.52 -8.95
N ASP A 30 -0.25 0.86 -7.75
CA ASP A 30 -0.90 0.41 -6.55
C ASP A 30 -2.38 0.76 -6.72
N SER A 31 -3.20 -0.19 -7.17
CA SER A 31 -4.49 -0.36 -6.51
C SER A 31 -4.12 -0.73 -5.08
N GLY A 32 -3.70 0.28 -4.31
CA GLY A 32 -3.24 0.11 -2.95
C GLY A 32 -4.35 -0.59 -2.20
N TRP A 33 -4.02 -1.22 -1.06
CA TRP A 33 -4.99 -1.95 -0.25
C TRP A 33 -6.35 -1.24 -0.14
N VAL A 34 -6.35 0.10 -0.09
CA VAL A 34 -7.53 0.98 -0.20
C VAL A 34 -8.45 0.59 -1.36
N ALA A 35 -7.96 0.55 -2.61
CA ALA A 35 -8.76 0.18 -3.77
C ALA A 35 -9.26 -1.28 -3.71
N SER A 36 -8.50 -2.17 -3.06
CA SER A 36 -8.89 -3.59 -2.92
C SER A 36 -9.97 -3.82 -1.86
N ILE A 37 -10.12 -2.93 -0.87
CA ILE A 37 -11.15 -3.01 0.16
C ILE A 37 -12.24 -1.94 0.00
N GLN A 38 -12.09 -1.05 -0.99
CA GLN A 38 -13.05 -0.01 -1.26
C GLN A 38 -14.30 -0.64 -1.83
N MET A 39 -15.38 -0.58 -1.06
CA MET A 39 -16.72 -0.78 -1.58
C MET A 39 -17.10 0.55 -2.26
N PRO A 40 -17.37 0.58 -3.58
CA PRO A 40 -17.97 1.73 -4.22
C PRO A 40 -19.32 2.04 -3.54
N GLU A 41 -19.92 3.20 -3.84
CA GLU A 41 -21.23 3.57 -3.27
C GLU A 41 -22.33 2.62 -3.76
N ASP A 42 -22.40 1.48 -3.09
CA ASP A 42 -23.38 0.43 -3.28
C ASP A 42 -24.45 0.61 -2.20
N ASP A 43 -25.71 0.71 -2.62
CA ASP A 43 -26.88 0.84 -1.73
C ASP A 43 -27.20 -0.55 -1.13
N ILE A 44 -26.34 -1.00 -0.22
CA ILE A 44 -26.44 -2.31 0.43
C ILE A 44 -27.19 -2.13 1.76
N ASP A 45 -28.29 -2.86 1.92
CA ASP A 45 -29.04 -2.97 3.18
C ASP A 45 -28.24 -3.81 4.19
N PHE A 46 -27.20 -3.19 4.76
CA PHE A 46 -26.27 -3.83 5.68
C PHE A 46 -26.79 -3.74 7.13
N ASP A 47 -27.48 -4.79 7.57
CA ASP A 47 -27.94 -4.96 8.96
C ASP A 47 -27.14 -6.10 9.66
N PRO A 48 -25.89 -5.85 10.09
CA PRO A 48 -25.09 -6.88 10.75
C PRO A 48 -25.65 -7.18 12.15
N PRO A 49 -25.66 -8.47 12.57
CA PRO A 49 -26.11 -8.82 13.91
C PRO A 49 -25.23 -8.17 14.98
N ARG A 50 -25.84 -7.65 16.04
CA ARG A 50 -25.09 -7.14 17.20
C ARG A 50 -24.45 -8.29 17.94
N VAL A 51 -23.12 -8.34 17.90
CA VAL A 51 -22.36 -9.29 18.71
C VAL A 51 -22.32 -8.80 20.16
N GLY A 52 -22.82 -9.62 21.09
CA GLY A 52 -22.63 -9.39 22.52
C GLY A 52 -21.17 -9.63 22.89
N PHE A 53 -20.43 -8.58 23.23
CA PHE A 53 -19.06 -8.70 23.72
C PHE A 53 -19.02 -8.46 25.23
N ALA A 54 -18.26 -9.29 25.94
CA ALA A 54 -17.84 -9.01 27.31
C ALA A 54 -16.35 -8.61 27.27
N PRO A 55 -15.94 -7.50 27.93
CA PRO A 55 -14.53 -7.18 28.07
C PRO A 55 -13.81 -8.35 28.73
N ARG A 56 -12.75 -8.88 28.09
CA ARG A 56 -11.83 -9.79 28.77
C ARG A 56 -10.78 -8.98 29.52
N SER A 57 -10.49 -9.39 30.74
CA SER A 57 -9.31 -8.89 31.46
C SER A 57 -8.04 -9.28 30.70
N VAL A 58 -7.06 -8.38 30.68
CA VAL A 58 -5.72 -8.68 30.17
C VAL A 58 -4.97 -9.43 31.28
N ASP A 59 -4.42 -10.59 30.95
CA ASP A 59 -3.41 -11.22 31.81
C ASP A 59 -2.07 -10.52 31.54
N PHE A 60 -1.49 -9.94 32.60
CA PHE A 60 -0.17 -9.30 32.59
C PHE A 60 0.89 -10.28 33.09
#